data_AF-A0A382A0H8-F1
#
_entry.id   AF-A0A382A0H8-F1
#
_cell.length_a   1.000
_cell.length_b   1.000
_cell.length_c   1.000
_cell.angle_alpha   90.00
_cell.angle_beta   90.00
_cell.angle_gamma   90.00
#
_symmetry.space_group_name_H-M   'P 1'
#
loop_
_entity.id
_entity.type
_entity.pdbx_description
1 polymer ?
#
loop_
_entity_poly.entity_id
_entity_poly.type
_entity_poly.pdbx_seq_one_letter_code
_entity_poly.pdbx_strand_id
1 'polypeptide(L)'
;MASPNSKATLKEYIKRRLGAPVLEINVEDDQFDDRMDEALQYFREYHYDGSIKCYLKHKLTSSEITTMGTNETHTETVAGTHAYNAQTVEEQQNYVVLPEFVLSVIQVYPFNDKHNLNMFDLRYQLRLNDIYDLTATNILHYEMVQQQISLLDQILVGRAPIRYNMHSNRLYIDMDMDSVNADEYILIEAYRKIDPTNMTDVYNDMWLKRYATALVKFQWGENLSKFSGVQLPGGVELNAEQMKTEAQEEITRLEEESRLNYELPVLDMIG
;
A
#
# COMPACT_ATOMS: atom_id res chain seq x y z
N MET A 1 -25.71 18.99 0.59
CA MET A 1 -25.24 18.03 -0.43
C MET A 1 -25.00 16.71 0.27
N ALA A 2 -25.66 15.63 -0.15
CA ALA A 2 -25.48 14.31 0.47
C ALA A 2 -24.25 13.55 -0.05
N SER A 3 -23.75 13.96 -1.23
CA SER A 3 -22.68 13.29 -1.97
C SER A 3 -21.56 14.27 -2.33
N PRO A 4 -20.60 14.51 -1.41
CA PRO A 4 -19.43 15.32 -1.71
C PRO A 4 -18.53 14.62 -2.74
N ASN A 5 -17.93 15.42 -3.61
CA ASN A 5 -17.08 14.98 -4.73
C ASN A 5 -15.74 15.73 -4.81
N SER A 6 -15.45 16.55 -3.80
CA SER A 6 -14.23 17.35 -3.70
C SER A 6 -13.99 17.76 -2.24
N LYS A 7 -12.75 18.14 -1.91
CA LYS A 7 -12.38 18.65 -0.58
C LYS A 7 -13.29 19.80 -0.14
N ALA A 8 -13.62 20.73 -1.04
CA ALA A 8 -14.53 21.84 -0.75
C ALA A 8 -15.95 21.38 -0.38
N THR A 9 -16.54 20.47 -1.16
CA THR A 9 -17.89 19.95 -0.85
C THR A 9 -17.91 19.09 0.41
N LEU A 10 -16.81 18.41 0.74
CA LEU A 10 -16.66 17.65 1.98
C LEU A 10 -16.54 18.60 3.19
N LYS A 11 -15.82 19.71 3.05
CA LYS A 11 -15.75 20.78 4.04
C LYS A 11 -17.13 21.36 4.36
N GLU A 12 -17.93 21.66 3.34
CA GLU A 12 -19.32 22.08 3.54
C GLU A 12 -20.18 21.02 4.24
N TYR A 13 -20.02 19.75 3.87
CA TYR A 13 -20.73 18.63 4.51
C TYR A 13 -20.42 18.57 6.01
N ILE A 14 -19.14 18.60 6.38
CA ILE A 14 -18.69 18.56 7.77
C ILE A 14 -19.16 19.79 8.53
N LYS A 15 -19.02 21.00 7.97
CA LYS A 15 -19.53 22.24 8.59
C LYS A 15 -21.03 22.11 8.92
N ARG A 16 -21.84 21.56 8.00
CA ARG A 16 -23.27 21.32 8.25
C ARG A 16 -23.54 20.24 9.30
N ARG A 17 -22.73 19.18 9.36
CA ARG A 17 -22.86 18.13 10.38
C ARG A 17 -22.53 18.63 11.78
N LEU A 18 -21.58 19.55 11.90
CA LEU A 18 -21.18 20.18 13.16
C LEU A 18 -22.12 21.30 13.62
N GLY A 19 -23.12 21.68 12.82
CA GLY A 19 -24.18 22.61 13.21
C GLY A 19 -24.18 23.96 12.50
N ALA A 20 -23.32 24.19 11.51
CA ALA A 20 -23.41 25.40 10.68
C ALA A 20 -24.72 25.37 9.84
N PRO A 21 -25.43 26.51 9.68
CA PRO A 21 -25.03 27.87 10.09
C PRO A 21 -25.53 28.30 11.48
N VAL A 22 -26.15 27.41 12.27
CA VAL A 22 -26.72 27.75 13.58
C VAL A 22 -25.63 28.01 14.62
N LEU A 23 -24.52 27.27 14.53
CA LEU A 23 -23.33 27.45 15.35
C LEU A 23 -22.17 27.96 14.48
N GLU A 24 -21.41 28.91 15.02
CA GLU A 24 -20.14 29.32 14.42
C GLU A 24 -19.06 28.30 14.78
N ILE A 25 -18.45 27.70 13.77
CA ILE A 25 -17.37 26.72 13.96
C ILE A 25 -16.05 27.49 14.04
N ASN A 26 -15.43 27.51 15.22
CA ASN A 26 -14.17 28.20 15.49
C ASN A 26 -12.96 27.39 15.00
N VAL A 27 -12.90 27.10 13.71
CA VAL A 27 -11.78 26.41 13.06
C VAL A 27 -11.39 27.21 11.82
N GLU A 28 -10.11 27.54 11.71
CA GLU A 28 -9.57 28.22 10.54
C GLU A 28 -9.61 27.29 9.31
N ASP A 29 -9.74 27.87 8.12
CA ASP A 29 -9.84 27.07 6.91
C ASP A 29 -8.58 26.21 6.66
N ASP A 30 -7.39 26.66 7.04
CA ASP A 30 -6.13 25.88 6.94
C ASP A 30 -6.12 24.70 7.92
N GLN A 31 -6.49 24.94 9.19
CA GLN A 31 -6.61 23.87 10.19
C GLN A 31 -7.60 22.78 9.76
N PHE A 32 -8.68 23.21 9.10
CA PHE A 32 -9.66 22.29 8.54
C PHE A 32 -9.02 21.44 7.44
N ASP A 33 -8.27 22.07 6.53
CA ASP A 33 -7.64 21.40 5.41
C ASP A 33 -6.57 20.40 5.87
N ASP A 34 -5.85 20.68 6.95
CA ASP A 34 -4.89 19.75 7.58
C ASP A 34 -5.60 18.51 8.14
N ARG A 35 -6.68 18.69 8.93
CA ARG A 35 -7.46 17.56 9.47
C ARG A 35 -8.07 16.71 8.36
N MET A 36 -8.46 17.35 7.24
CA MET A 36 -8.97 16.66 6.07
C MET A 36 -7.92 15.82 5.35
N ASP A 37 -6.70 16.34 5.21
CA ASP A 37 -5.60 15.63 4.57
C ASP A 37 -5.11 14.46 5.43
N GLU A 38 -5.07 14.64 6.75
CA GLU A 38 -4.83 13.57 7.72
C GLU A 38 -5.88 12.45 7.60
N ALA A 39 -7.17 12.82 7.51
CA ALA A 39 -8.25 11.85 7.30
C ALA A 39 -8.10 11.06 6.01
N LEU A 40 -7.74 11.74 4.91
CA LEU A 40 -7.51 11.12 3.60
C LEU A 40 -6.27 10.22 3.60
N GLN A 41 -5.20 10.62 4.29
CA GLN A 41 -3.99 9.82 4.41
C GLN A 41 -4.29 8.52 5.15
N TYR A 42 -4.94 8.62 6.31
CA TYR A 42 -5.33 7.45 7.10
C TYR A 42 -6.22 6.51 6.29
N PHE A 43 -7.23 7.04 5.60
CA PHE A 43 -8.13 6.25 4.76
C PHE A 43 -7.37 5.48 3.67
N ARG A 44 -6.39 6.09 3.00
CA ARG A 44 -5.62 5.42 1.93
C ARG A 44 -4.70 4.32 2.44
N GLU A 45 -4.24 4.41 3.69
CA GLU A 45 -3.25 3.50 4.25
C GLU A 45 -3.91 2.33 5.00
N TYR A 46 -5.03 2.57 5.68
CA TYR A 46 -5.64 1.60 6.59
C TYR A 46 -7.02 1.11 6.17
N HIS A 47 -7.66 1.73 5.18
CA HIS A 47 -8.98 1.32 4.70
C HIS A 47 -8.87 0.56 3.36
N TYR A 48 -9.52 -0.59 3.26
CA TYR A 48 -9.54 -1.42 2.04
C TYR A 48 -9.93 -0.61 0.80
N ASP A 49 -11.02 0.16 0.88
CA ASP A 49 -11.52 1.02 -0.21
C ASP A 49 -10.65 2.26 -0.49
N GLY A 50 -9.60 2.50 0.29
CA GLY A 50 -8.62 3.57 0.06
C GLY A 50 -7.48 3.17 -0.89
N SER A 51 -7.42 1.89 -1.24
CA SER A 51 -6.40 1.31 -2.11
C SER A 51 -7.00 0.48 -3.25
N ILE A 52 -6.29 0.38 -4.36
CA ILE A 52 -6.72 -0.44 -5.51
C ILE A 52 -5.56 -1.33 -5.94
N LYS A 53 -5.88 -2.59 -6.25
CA LYS A 53 -4.96 -3.53 -6.89
C LYS A 53 -4.70 -3.13 -8.34
N CYS A 54 -3.44 -2.95 -8.70
CA CYS A 54 -3.03 -2.58 -10.04
C CYS A 54 -1.81 -3.39 -10.52
N TYR A 55 -1.61 -3.41 -11.83
CA TYR A 55 -0.43 -3.98 -12.44
C TYR A 55 0.42 -2.87 -13.03
N LEU A 56 1.63 -2.71 -12.51
CA LEU A 56 2.62 -1.77 -13.02
C LEU A 56 3.58 -2.50 -13.97
N LYS A 57 3.93 -1.82 -15.05
CA LYS A 57 4.92 -2.31 -16.01
C LYS A 57 6.15 -1.42 -15.90
N HIS A 58 7.28 -2.01 -15.56
CA HIS A 58 8.58 -1.33 -15.55
C HIS A 58 9.46 -1.93 -16.65
N LYS A 59 10.05 -1.07 -17.47
CA LYS A 59 10.96 -1.48 -18.55
C LYS A 59 12.38 -1.37 -18.03
N LEU A 60 13.13 -2.47 -18.05
CA LEU A 60 14.54 -2.45 -17.65
C LEU A 60 15.41 -1.98 -18.80
N THR A 61 16.26 -0.98 -18.54
CA THR A 61 17.28 -0.50 -19.45
C THR A 61 18.61 -1.22 -19.23
N SER A 62 19.46 -1.30 -20.25
CA SER A 62 20.80 -1.93 -20.13
C SER A 62 21.66 -1.30 -19.03
N SER A 63 21.51 0.01 -18.79
CA SER A 63 22.20 0.72 -17.72
C SER A 63 21.72 0.30 -16.33
N GLU A 64 20.41 0.08 -16.16
CA GLU A 64 19.85 -0.38 -14.89
C GLU A 64 20.31 -1.81 -14.58
N ILE A 65 20.25 -2.71 -15.56
CA ILE A 65 20.74 -4.10 -15.44
C ILE A 65 22.21 -4.14 -15.01
N THR A 66 23.04 -3.31 -15.64
CA THR A 66 24.48 -3.23 -15.30
C THR A 66 24.69 -2.71 -13.87
N THR A 67 23.90 -1.72 -13.44
CA THR A 67 24.01 -1.13 -12.10
C THR A 67 23.50 -2.08 -11.03
N MET A 68 22.41 -2.81 -11.29
CA MET A 68 21.85 -3.81 -10.40
C MET A 68 22.80 -4.99 -10.16
N GLY A 69 23.71 -5.27 -11.11
CA GLY A 69 24.80 -6.23 -10.95
C GLY A 69 25.98 -5.75 -10.11
N THR A 70 25.97 -4.50 -9.64
CA THR A 70 27.02 -3.94 -8.77
C THR A 70 26.58 -3.88 -7.30
N ASN A 71 27.57 -3.92 -6.41
CA ASN A 71 27.35 -3.83 -4.96
C ASN A 71 27.95 -2.53 -4.42
N GLU A 72 27.29 -1.95 -3.41
CA GLU A 72 27.81 -0.85 -2.62
C GLU A 72 28.69 -1.39 -1.49
N THR A 73 29.94 -0.94 -1.42
CA THR A 73 30.89 -1.40 -0.39
C THR A 73 30.91 -0.45 0.79
N HIS A 74 30.50 -0.92 1.96
CA HIS A 74 30.64 -0.23 3.23
C HIS A 74 31.88 -0.73 3.95
N THR A 75 32.82 0.18 4.23
CA THR A 75 34.00 -0.14 5.06
C THR A 75 33.76 0.31 6.48
N GLU A 76 33.97 -0.57 7.44
CA GLU A 76 33.80 -0.24 8.86
C GLU A 76 34.71 0.92 9.28
N THR A 77 34.12 1.93 9.94
CA THR A 77 34.88 2.97 10.66
C THR A 77 34.80 2.65 12.15
N VAL A 78 35.86 2.01 12.68
CA VAL A 78 35.87 1.48 14.05
C VAL A 78 36.02 2.59 15.09
N ALA A 79 35.20 2.56 16.14
CA ALA A 79 35.46 3.25 17.41
C ALA A 79 35.80 2.22 18.52
N GLY A 80 37.08 1.91 18.70
CA GLY A 80 37.55 0.96 19.73
C GLY A 80 38.73 0.08 19.30
N THR A 81 39.22 -0.76 20.21
CA THR A 81 40.28 -1.75 19.91
C THR A 81 39.64 -3.11 19.61
N HIS A 82 39.75 -3.56 18.36
CA HIS A 82 39.32 -4.90 17.93
C HIS A 82 40.50 -5.72 17.43
N ALA A 83 40.37 -7.06 17.49
CA ALA A 83 41.40 -8.01 17.04
C ALA A 83 41.48 -8.14 15.51
N TYR A 84 40.42 -7.73 14.80
CA TYR A 84 40.34 -7.67 13.35
C TYR A 84 39.80 -6.29 12.96
N ASN A 85 40.40 -5.69 11.94
CA ASN A 85 40.08 -4.35 11.46
C ASN A 85 39.86 -4.38 9.92
N ALA A 86 39.20 -3.35 9.38
CA ALA A 86 38.97 -3.14 7.95
C ALA A 86 38.11 -4.21 7.25
N GLN A 87 37.05 -4.68 7.91
CA GLN A 87 36.03 -5.48 7.23
C GLN A 87 35.26 -4.61 6.23
N THR A 88 35.00 -5.16 5.05
CA THR A 88 34.18 -4.56 4.00
C THR A 88 32.92 -5.40 3.84
N VAL A 89 31.76 -4.77 4.00
CA VAL A 89 30.45 -5.39 3.78
C VAL A 89 29.88 -4.85 2.47
N GLU A 90 29.32 -5.72 1.66
CA GLU A 90 28.70 -5.37 0.38
C GLU A 90 27.17 -5.38 0.49
N GLU A 91 26.54 -4.31 0.05
CA GLU A 91 25.08 -4.16 -0.05
C GLU A 91 24.68 -4.22 -1.52
N GLN A 92 23.74 -5.09 -1.87
CA GLN A 92 23.28 -5.24 -3.25
C GLN A 92 22.44 -4.04 -3.71
N GLN A 93 22.68 -3.55 -4.92
CA GLN A 93 21.93 -2.43 -5.53
C GLN A 93 20.82 -2.90 -6.49
N ASN A 94 20.37 -4.14 -6.36
CA ASN A 94 19.34 -4.73 -7.22
C ASN A 94 17.92 -4.28 -6.82
N TYR A 95 17.60 -3.02 -7.08
CA TYR A 95 16.27 -2.46 -6.81
C TYR A 95 15.74 -1.62 -7.98
N VAL A 96 14.41 -1.61 -8.12
CA VAL A 96 13.66 -0.68 -8.97
C VAL A 96 13.01 0.37 -8.09
N VAL A 97 13.07 1.64 -8.51
CA VAL A 97 12.38 2.73 -7.81
C VAL A 97 10.93 2.80 -8.29
N LEU A 98 9.99 2.65 -7.37
CA LEU A 98 8.56 2.75 -7.65
C LEU A 98 8.02 4.16 -7.33
N PRO A 99 6.91 4.57 -7.96
CA PRO A 99 6.24 5.81 -7.59
C PRO A 99 5.66 5.77 -6.17
N GLU A 100 5.59 6.93 -5.51
CA GLU A 100 5.12 7.09 -4.13
C GLU A 100 3.65 6.67 -3.91
N PHE A 101 2.85 6.59 -4.97
CA PHE A 101 1.47 6.10 -4.85
C PHE A 101 1.39 4.60 -4.55
N VAL A 102 2.50 3.85 -4.62
CA VAL A 102 2.52 2.40 -4.37
C VAL A 102 2.61 2.11 -2.86
N LEU A 103 1.60 1.42 -2.32
CA LEU A 103 1.52 1.06 -0.91
C LEU A 103 2.27 -0.24 -0.59
N SER A 104 2.00 -1.27 -1.38
CA SER A 104 2.59 -2.60 -1.18
C SER A 104 2.71 -3.32 -2.52
N VAL A 105 3.71 -4.19 -2.64
CA VAL A 105 3.93 -5.05 -3.80
C VAL A 105 3.64 -6.48 -3.36
N ILE A 106 2.73 -7.15 -4.07
CA ILE A 106 2.29 -8.52 -3.79
C ILE A 106 3.25 -9.51 -4.43
N GLN A 107 3.50 -9.33 -5.74
CA GLN A 107 4.34 -10.25 -6.49
C GLN A 107 4.89 -9.60 -7.76
N VAL A 108 6.03 -10.12 -8.19
CA VAL A 108 6.61 -9.86 -9.50
C VAL A 108 6.46 -11.12 -10.34
N TYR A 109 5.96 -10.98 -11.56
CA TYR A 109 5.81 -12.12 -12.46
C TYR A 109 7.15 -12.50 -13.08
N PRO A 110 7.48 -13.80 -13.14
CA PRO A 110 8.73 -14.26 -13.75
C PRO A 110 8.73 -14.01 -15.26
N PHE A 111 9.92 -13.83 -15.81
CA PHE A 111 10.13 -13.83 -17.25
C PHE A 111 9.97 -15.26 -17.77
N ASN A 112 8.88 -15.52 -18.47
CA ASN A 112 8.74 -16.79 -19.18
C ASN A 112 9.52 -16.70 -20.49
N ASP A 113 10.63 -17.42 -20.58
CA ASP A 113 11.37 -17.59 -21.82
C ASP A 113 10.47 -18.26 -22.87
N LYS A 114 9.96 -17.47 -23.82
CA LYS A 114 9.12 -17.95 -24.91
C LYS A 114 9.90 -18.82 -25.92
N HIS A 115 11.23 -18.89 -25.83
CA HIS A 115 12.07 -19.50 -26.86
C HIS A 115 12.49 -20.96 -26.60
N ASN A 116 12.22 -21.54 -25.43
CA ASN A 116 12.70 -22.89 -25.08
C ASN A 116 11.60 -23.97 -25.01
N LEU A 117 10.74 -24.07 -26.03
CA LEU A 117 9.97 -25.30 -26.27
C LEU A 117 10.91 -26.38 -26.83
N ASN A 118 11.81 -26.88 -26.00
CA ASN A 118 12.76 -27.91 -26.36
C ASN A 118 12.03 -29.27 -26.45
N MET A 119 12.40 -30.14 -27.39
CA MET A 119 11.79 -31.48 -27.53
C MET A 119 12.01 -32.38 -26.30
N PHE A 120 12.89 -31.97 -25.39
CA PHE A 120 13.18 -32.61 -24.11
C PHE A 120 12.44 -32.00 -22.92
N ASP A 121 11.61 -30.97 -23.13
CA ASP A 121 10.74 -30.45 -22.08
C ASP A 121 9.70 -31.52 -21.72
N LEU A 122 9.63 -31.86 -20.42
CA LEU A 122 8.73 -32.86 -19.87
C LEU A 122 7.26 -32.53 -20.20
N ARG A 123 6.89 -31.24 -20.20
CA ARG A 123 5.54 -30.80 -20.57
C ARG A 123 5.22 -31.09 -22.03
N TYR A 124 6.20 -30.92 -22.92
CA TYR A 124 6.07 -31.21 -24.34
C TYR A 124 5.97 -32.72 -24.60
N GLN A 125 6.77 -33.53 -23.92
CA GLN A 125 6.74 -34.99 -24.04
C GLN A 125 5.47 -35.61 -23.46
N LEU A 126 5.00 -35.15 -22.29
CA LEU A 126 3.72 -35.58 -21.72
C LEU A 126 2.55 -35.22 -22.64
N ARG A 127 2.52 -34.00 -23.19
CA ARG A 127 1.48 -33.60 -24.15
C ARG A 127 1.48 -34.48 -25.41
N LEU A 128 2.65 -34.84 -25.93
CA LEU A 128 2.75 -35.73 -27.10
C LEU A 128 2.38 -37.18 -26.79
N ASN A 129 2.71 -37.67 -25.59
CA ASN A 129 2.38 -39.04 -25.17
C ASN A 129 0.88 -39.19 -24.86
N ASP A 130 0.28 -38.21 -24.18
CA ASP A 130 -1.10 -38.29 -23.68
C ASP A 130 -2.17 -37.91 -24.71
N ILE A 131 -1.86 -37.11 -25.75
CA ILE A 131 -2.83 -36.84 -26.84
C ILE A 131 -3.24 -38.14 -27.57
N TYR A 132 -2.37 -39.15 -27.54
CA TYR A 132 -2.65 -40.45 -28.17
C TYR A 132 -3.63 -41.33 -27.37
N ASP A 133 -3.88 -41.03 -26.07
CA ASP A 133 -4.72 -41.84 -25.17
C ASP A 133 -5.84 -41.01 -24.48
N LEU A 134 -6.46 -40.09 -25.22
CA LEU A 134 -7.57 -39.25 -24.71
C LEU A 134 -8.94 -39.95 -24.67
N THR A 135 -9.03 -41.24 -25.00
CA THR A 135 -10.32 -41.85 -25.36
C THR A 135 -11.15 -42.48 -24.24
N ALA A 136 -10.68 -42.66 -22.99
CA ALA A 136 -11.60 -43.17 -21.95
C ALA A 136 -11.25 -42.97 -20.47
N THR A 137 -9.99 -42.97 -20.04
CA THR A 137 -9.74 -43.21 -18.61
C THR A 137 -8.57 -42.40 -18.08
N ASN A 138 -8.85 -41.13 -17.76
CA ASN A 138 -8.32 -40.39 -16.61
C ASN A 138 -7.97 -38.92 -16.89
N ILE A 139 -8.94 -38.14 -17.36
CA ILE A 139 -8.86 -36.67 -17.29
C ILE A 139 -8.58 -36.20 -15.85
N LEU A 140 -9.14 -36.90 -14.86
CA LEU A 140 -8.88 -36.65 -13.44
C LEU A 140 -7.42 -36.88 -13.03
N HIS A 141 -6.78 -37.96 -13.51
CA HIS A 141 -5.35 -38.21 -13.24
C HIS A 141 -4.48 -37.16 -13.93
N TYR A 142 -4.84 -36.76 -15.15
CA TYR A 142 -4.16 -35.69 -15.86
C TYR A 142 -4.21 -34.38 -15.06
N GLU A 143 -5.37 -33.99 -14.52
CA GLU A 143 -5.48 -32.82 -13.65
C GLU A 143 -4.60 -32.94 -12.39
N MET A 144 -4.61 -34.10 -11.72
CA MET A 144 -3.76 -34.34 -10.54
C MET A 144 -2.26 -34.25 -10.88
N VAL A 145 -1.83 -34.81 -12.01
CA VAL A 145 -0.45 -34.74 -12.48
C VAL A 145 -0.07 -33.30 -12.86
N GLN A 146 -0.96 -32.54 -13.50
CA GLN A 146 -0.71 -31.13 -13.81
C GLN A 146 -0.59 -30.27 -12.56
N GLN A 147 -1.44 -30.48 -11.54
CA GLN A 147 -1.31 -29.81 -10.24
C GLN A 147 0.03 -30.16 -9.57
N GLN A 148 0.45 -31.42 -9.64
CA GLN A 148 1.72 -31.91 -9.10
C GLN A 148 2.92 -31.27 -9.83
N ILE A 149 2.91 -31.22 -11.17
CA ILE A 149 3.97 -30.57 -11.96
C ILE A 149 4.01 -29.07 -11.64
N SER A 150 2.87 -28.40 -11.55
CA SER A 150 2.81 -26.98 -11.18
C SER A 150 3.36 -26.74 -9.78
N LEU A 151 3.12 -27.65 -8.83
CA LEU A 151 3.69 -27.59 -7.48
C LEU A 151 5.21 -27.80 -7.51
N LEU A 152 5.71 -28.78 -8.27
CA LEU A 152 7.14 -28.99 -8.43
C LEU A 152 7.82 -27.78 -9.04
N ASP A 153 7.23 -27.18 -10.08
CA ASP A 153 7.80 -25.98 -10.69
C ASP A 153 7.82 -24.82 -9.69
N GLN A 154 6.78 -24.66 -8.87
CA GLN A 154 6.76 -23.64 -7.81
C GLN A 154 7.83 -23.89 -6.74
N ILE A 155 8.08 -25.15 -6.37
CA ILE A 155 9.11 -25.52 -5.38
C ILE A 155 10.53 -25.41 -5.97
N LEU A 156 10.72 -25.78 -7.24
CA LEU A 156 12.04 -25.89 -7.87
C LEU A 156 12.53 -24.58 -8.47
N VAL A 157 11.67 -23.85 -9.17
CA VAL A 157 12.03 -22.55 -9.78
C VAL A 157 11.95 -21.45 -8.73
N GLY A 158 11.02 -21.57 -7.77
CA GLY A 158 10.74 -20.52 -6.79
C GLY A 158 10.14 -19.28 -7.44
N ARG A 159 9.40 -18.48 -6.66
CA ARG A 159 9.14 -17.09 -7.05
C ARG A 159 10.33 -16.27 -6.58
N ALA A 160 10.80 -15.32 -7.39
CA ALA A 160 11.85 -14.40 -6.95
C ALA A 160 11.36 -13.68 -5.68
N PRO A 161 12.08 -13.77 -4.55
CA PRO A 161 11.71 -13.04 -3.37
C PRO A 161 11.78 -11.54 -3.66
N ILE A 162 10.82 -10.81 -3.12
CA ILE A 162 10.72 -9.36 -3.28
C ILE A 162 10.79 -8.71 -1.91
N ARG A 163 11.50 -7.59 -1.83
CA ARG A 163 11.56 -6.78 -0.61
C ARG A 163 11.19 -5.36 -1.00
N TYR A 164 10.02 -4.92 -0.56
CA TYR A 164 9.53 -3.58 -0.81
C TYR A 164 9.38 -2.81 0.51
N ASN A 165 9.79 -1.55 0.49
CA ASN A 165 9.50 -0.63 1.58
C ASN A 165 8.92 0.66 1.01
N MET A 166 7.74 1.03 1.49
CA MET A 166 7.00 2.23 1.08
C MET A 166 7.78 3.53 1.38
N HIS A 167 8.57 3.58 2.45
CA HIS A 167 9.33 4.79 2.78
C HIS A 167 10.57 4.99 1.91
N SER A 168 11.19 3.90 1.45
CA SER A 168 12.34 3.99 0.54
C SER A 168 11.94 4.01 -0.93
N ASN A 169 10.68 3.65 -1.25
CA ASN A 169 10.16 3.47 -2.62
C ASN A 169 11.04 2.53 -3.47
N ARG A 170 11.80 1.63 -2.82
CA ARG A 170 12.70 0.68 -3.48
C ARG A 170 12.10 -0.70 -3.40
N LEU A 171 11.87 -1.30 -4.56
CA LEU A 171 11.53 -2.71 -4.72
C LEU A 171 12.81 -3.46 -5.06
N TYR A 172 13.35 -4.19 -4.09
CA TYR A 172 14.41 -5.15 -4.35
C TYR A 172 13.79 -6.40 -4.97
N ILE A 173 14.40 -6.86 -6.06
CA ILE A 173 13.97 -8.09 -6.72
C ILE A 173 15.17 -9.02 -6.71
N ASP A 174 15.10 -10.04 -5.86
CA ASP A 174 16.20 -10.97 -5.67
C ASP A 174 16.16 -12.03 -6.79
N MET A 175 16.42 -11.58 -8.01
CA MET A 175 16.56 -12.39 -9.21
C MET A 175 17.98 -12.35 -9.74
N ASP A 176 18.37 -13.39 -10.48
CA ASP A 176 19.62 -13.38 -11.22
C ASP A 176 19.52 -12.43 -12.42
N MET A 177 20.23 -11.31 -12.34
CA MET A 177 20.19 -10.23 -13.33
C MET A 177 20.77 -10.66 -14.69
N ASP A 178 21.62 -11.69 -14.73
CA ASP A 178 22.20 -12.25 -15.96
C ASP A 178 21.14 -12.96 -16.83
N SER A 179 20.01 -13.35 -16.23
CA SER A 179 18.89 -14.00 -16.92
C SER A 179 17.95 -13.02 -17.64
N VAL A 180 18.16 -11.72 -17.47
CA VAL A 180 17.25 -10.66 -17.94
C VAL A 180 17.84 -9.92 -19.12
N ASN A 181 17.08 -9.80 -20.20
CA ASN A 181 17.54 -9.02 -21.35
C ASN A 181 17.15 -7.55 -21.23
N ALA A 182 17.95 -6.69 -21.87
CA ALA A 182 17.59 -5.29 -22.03
C ALA A 182 16.25 -5.14 -22.79
N ASP A 183 15.50 -4.12 -22.42
CA ASP A 183 14.18 -3.79 -22.98
C ASP A 183 13.03 -4.75 -22.62
N GLU A 184 13.25 -5.70 -21.71
CA GLU A 184 12.19 -6.53 -21.15
C GLU A 184 11.37 -5.78 -20.09
N TYR A 185 10.09 -6.17 -19.98
CA TYR A 185 9.15 -5.56 -19.03
C TYR A 185 8.95 -6.48 -17.83
N ILE A 186 9.22 -5.94 -16.64
CA ILE A 186 8.77 -6.53 -15.39
C ILE A 186 7.30 -6.14 -15.18
N LEU A 187 6.47 -7.14 -14.87
CA LEU A 187 5.10 -6.94 -14.42
C LEU A 187 5.05 -7.06 -12.90
N ILE A 188 4.65 -5.96 -12.25
CA ILE A 188 4.60 -5.82 -10.79
C ILE A 188 3.13 -5.72 -10.38
N GLU A 189 2.69 -6.65 -9.56
CA GLU A 189 1.36 -6.61 -8.93
C GLU A 189 1.45 -5.87 -7.60
N ALA A 190 0.74 -4.75 -7.49
CA ALA A 190 0.86 -3.86 -6.35
C ALA A 190 -0.48 -3.21 -5.97
N TYR A 191 -0.61 -2.86 -4.69
CA TYR A 191 -1.64 -1.95 -4.21
C TYR A 191 -1.18 -0.50 -4.39
N ARG A 192 -2.03 0.33 -5.00
CA ARG A 192 -1.81 1.78 -5.09
C ARG A 192 -2.82 2.56 -4.28
N LYS A 193 -2.39 3.70 -3.75
CA LYS A 193 -3.24 4.76 -3.19
C LYS A 193 -4.22 5.25 -4.26
N ILE A 194 -5.48 5.47 -3.88
CA ILE A 194 -6.45 6.09 -4.78
C ILE A 194 -6.16 7.59 -4.88
N ASP A 195 -6.10 8.08 -6.12
CA ASP A 195 -6.01 9.50 -6.40
C ASP A 195 -7.42 10.13 -6.33
N PRO A 196 -7.68 11.05 -5.39
CA PRO A 196 -8.99 11.65 -5.18
C PRO A 196 -9.36 12.65 -6.28
N THR A 197 -8.40 13.08 -7.11
CA THR A 197 -8.66 13.97 -8.25
C THR A 197 -9.25 13.20 -9.43
N ASN A 198 -8.86 11.93 -9.59
CA ASN A 198 -9.38 11.04 -10.61
C ASN A 198 -10.64 10.29 -10.14
N MET A 199 -10.63 9.81 -8.89
CA MET A 199 -11.72 9.06 -8.29
C MET A 199 -12.39 9.88 -7.19
N THR A 200 -13.22 10.84 -7.59
CA THR A 200 -13.87 11.81 -6.70
C THR A 200 -14.89 11.21 -5.74
N ASP A 201 -15.38 10.00 -6.01
CA ASP A 201 -16.35 9.30 -5.14
C ASP A 201 -15.76 8.89 -3.80
N VAL A 202 -14.41 8.88 -3.66
CA VAL A 202 -13.74 8.66 -2.38
C VAL A 202 -14.23 9.63 -1.30
N TYR A 203 -14.51 10.88 -1.65
CA TYR A 203 -15.03 11.87 -0.71
C TYR A 203 -16.43 11.53 -0.19
N ASN A 204 -17.21 10.75 -0.95
CA ASN A 204 -18.56 10.35 -0.59
C ASN A 204 -18.59 9.15 0.38
N ASP A 205 -17.45 8.53 0.65
CA ASP A 205 -17.36 7.40 1.57
C ASP A 205 -17.87 7.76 2.98
N MET A 206 -18.64 6.85 3.58
CA MET A 206 -19.29 7.09 4.87
C MET A 206 -18.29 7.06 6.02
N TRP A 207 -17.29 6.19 5.95
CA TRP A 207 -16.26 6.10 6.97
C TRP A 207 -15.39 7.36 6.93
N LEU A 208 -14.92 7.77 5.74
CA LEU A 208 -14.11 8.99 5.57
C LEU A 208 -14.86 10.23 6.07
N LYS A 209 -16.15 10.37 5.75
CA LYS A 209 -16.97 11.48 6.24
C LYS A 209 -17.05 11.52 7.76
N ARG A 210 -17.25 10.37 8.41
CA ARG A 210 -17.35 10.27 9.87
C ARG A 210 -16.00 10.60 10.52
N TYR A 211 -14.92 10.03 10.01
CA TYR A 211 -13.56 10.23 10.53
C TYR A 211 -13.12 11.69 10.40
N ALA A 212 -13.28 12.28 9.20
CA ALA A 212 -12.97 13.69 8.97
C ALA A 212 -13.84 14.63 9.85
N THR A 213 -15.12 14.31 10.06
CA THR A 213 -15.99 15.08 10.96
C THR A 213 -15.48 15.02 12.41
N ALA A 214 -15.05 13.84 12.88
CA ALA A 214 -14.54 13.66 14.23
C ALA A 214 -13.22 14.40 14.46
N LEU A 215 -12.28 14.36 13.50
CA LEU A 215 -11.03 15.12 13.54
C LEU A 215 -11.26 16.63 13.58
N VAL A 216 -12.20 17.13 12.78
CA VAL A 216 -12.56 18.56 12.80
C VAL A 216 -13.28 18.92 14.11
N LYS A 217 -14.14 18.04 14.65
CA LYS A 217 -14.77 18.23 15.97
C LYS A 217 -13.70 18.34 17.07
N PHE A 218 -12.67 17.52 17.04
CA PHE A 218 -11.55 17.60 17.97
C PHE A 218 -10.81 18.94 17.87
N GLN A 219 -10.49 19.38 16.65
CA GLN A 219 -9.83 20.67 16.41
C GLN A 219 -10.66 21.86 16.88
N TRP A 220 -11.98 21.80 16.68
CA TRP A 220 -12.91 22.82 17.20
C TRP A 220 -12.87 22.86 18.73
N GLY A 221 -12.85 21.70 19.39
CA GLY A 221 -12.74 21.62 20.85
C GLY A 221 -11.42 22.12 21.39
N GLU A 222 -10.31 21.81 20.71
CA GLU A 222 -8.98 22.36 20.98
C GLU A 222 -8.99 23.90 20.93
N ASN A 223 -9.54 24.48 19.87
CA ASN A 223 -9.61 25.93 19.73
C ASN A 223 -10.48 26.57 20.81
N LEU A 224 -11.62 25.97 21.14
CA LEU A 224 -12.51 26.44 22.22
C LEU A 224 -11.87 26.31 23.60
N SER A 225 -11.09 25.26 23.85
CA SER A 225 -10.42 25.04 25.14
C SER A 225 -9.41 26.15 25.47
N LYS A 226 -8.84 26.82 24.46
CA LYS A 226 -7.95 27.99 24.64
C LYS A 226 -8.69 29.23 25.16
N PHE A 227 -10.01 29.28 25.00
CA PHE A 227 -10.87 30.35 25.52
C PHE A 227 -11.59 29.96 26.82
N SER A 228 -11.36 28.74 27.32
CA SER A 228 -11.87 28.28 28.61
C SER A 228 -11.28 29.13 29.73
N GLY A 229 -12.14 29.81 30.49
CA GLY A 229 -11.75 30.78 31.53
C GLY A 229 -12.17 32.23 31.24
N VAL A 230 -12.63 32.55 30.02
CA VAL A 230 -13.27 33.84 29.72
C VAL A 230 -14.79 33.65 29.78
N GLN A 231 -15.42 34.08 30.88
CA GLN A 231 -16.87 34.05 30.98
C GLN A 231 -17.49 35.02 29.98
N LEU A 232 -18.24 34.49 29.01
CA LEU A 232 -19.10 35.29 28.15
C LEU A 232 -20.20 35.95 29.01
N PRO A 233 -20.61 37.19 28.70
CA PRO A 233 -21.76 37.82 29.36
C PRO A 233 -23.02 36.99 29.06
N GLY A 234 -23.49 36.22 30.04
CA GLY A 234 -24.63 35.30 29.84
C GLY A 234 -24.55 33.98 30.63
N GLY A 235 -23.44 33.66 31.29
CA GLY A 235 -23.36 32.53 32.22
C GLY A 235 -23.48 31.13 31.59
N VAL A 236 -23.42 31.03 30.25
CA VAL A 236 -23.33 29.76 29.53
C VAL A 236 -21.85 29.48 29.27
N GLU A 237 -21.27 28.58 30.05
CA GLU A 237 -19.94 28.04 29.77
C GLU A 237 -20.06 26.96 28.70
N LEU A 238 -19.34 27.14 27.59
CA LEU A 238 -19.27 26.12 26.54
C LEU A 238 -18.37 24.98 27.04
N ASN A 239 -18.92 23.78 27.18
CA ASN A 239 -18.18 22.60 27.67
C ASN A 239 -17.21 22.05 26.59
N ALA A 240 -16.12 22.78 26.35
CA ALA A 240 -15.10 22.44 25.35
C ALA A 240 -14.39 21.11 25.70
N GLU A 241 -14.22 20.81 26.99
CA GLU A 241 -13.58 19.57 27.45
C GLU A 241 -14.41 18.34 27.11
N GLN A 242 -15.72 18.37 27.39
CA GLN A 242 -16.61 17.28 26.98
C GLN A 242 -16.61 17.08 25.46
N MET A 243 -16.61 18.16 24.67
CA MET A 243 -16.60 18.05 23.21
C MET A 243 -15.32 17.38 22.69
N LYS A 244 -14.17 17.66 23.30
CA LYS A 244 -12.89 17.00 22.98
C LYS A 244 -12.93 15.52 23.32
N THR A 245 -13.42 15.16 24.51
CA THR A 245 -13.51 13.76 24.94
C THR A 245 -14.41 12.95 24.01
N GLU A 246 -15.60 13.47 23.67
CA GLU A 246 -16.50 12.81 22.73
C GLU A 246 -15.86 12.65 21.33
N ALA A 247 -15.13 13.67 20.85
CA ALA A 247 -14.44 13.58 19.57
C ALA A 247 -13.33 12.53 19.59
N GLN A 248 -12.55 12.48 20.68
CA GLN A 248 -11.49 11.48 20.85
C GLN A 248 -12.04 10.06 20.91
N GLU A 249 -13.14 9.84 21.65
CA GLU A 249 -13.81 8.54 21.70
C GLU A 249 -14.33 8.10 20.32
N GLU A 250 -14.88 9.03 19.53
CA GLU A 250 -15.33 8.73 18.17
C GLU A 250 -14.17 8.38 17.23
N ILE A 251 -13.04 9.11 17.32
CA ILE A 251 -11.80 8.82 16.57
C ILE A 251 -11.30 7.42 16.93
N THR A 252 -11.07 7.14 18.22
CA THR A 252 -10.56 5.83 18.67
C THR A 252 -11.45 4.69 18.22
N ARG A 253 -12.78 4.84 18.34
CA ARG A 253 -13.73 3.82 17.88
C ARG A 253 -13.67 3.60 16.37
N LEU A 254 -13.53 4.65 15.57
CA LEU A 254 -13.41 4.54 14.11
C LEU A 254 -12.10 3.87 13.70
N GLU A 255 -11.01 4.16 14.40
CA GLU A 255 -9.71 3.52 14.20
C GLU A 255 -9.76 2.03 14.59
N GLU A 256 -10.36 1.68 15.73
CA GLU A 256 -10.62 0.29 16.11
C GLU A 256 -11.47 -0.45 15.07
N GLU A 257 -12.53 0.20 14.56
CA GLU A 257 -13.38 -0.34 13.49
C GLU A 257 -12.58 -0.55 12.19
N SER A 258 -11.69 0.38 11.84
CA SER A 258 -10.80 0.27 10.68
C SER A 258 -9.88 -0.93 10.80
N ARG A 259 -9.24 -1.10 11.96
CA ARG A 259 -8.30 -2.18 12.22
C ARG A 259 -8.95 -3.56 12.21
N LEU A 260 -10.18 -3.67 12.74
CA LEU A 260 -10.89 -4.95 12.82
C LEU A 260 -11.51 -5.39 11.49
N ASN A 261 -12.04 -4.45 10.71
CA ASN A 261 -12.85 -4.78 9.54
C ASN A 261 -12.13 -4.59 8.20
N TYR A 262 -11.13 -3.70 8.14
CA TYR A 262 -10.61 -3.18 6.87
C TYR A 262 -9.09 -3.28 6.70
N GLU A 263 -8.34 -3.72 7.73
CA GLU A 263 -6.93 -4.07 7.54
C GLU A 263 -6.84 -5.22 6.52
N LEU A 264 -6.17 -4.93 5.39
CA LEU A 264 -5.71 -5.96 4.47
C LEU A 264 -4.94 -7.01 5.31
N PRO A 265 -5.16 -8.31 5.09
CA PRO A 265 -4.54 -9.34 5.92
C PRO A 265 -3.03 -9.12 5.99
N VAL A 266 -2.50 -8.96 7.21
CA VAL A 266 -1.07 -8.83 7.55
C VAL A 266 -0.20 -9.93 6.93
N LEU A 267 -0.81 -11.01 6.44
CA LEU A 267 -0.17 -12.14 5.79
C LEU A 267 0.54 -11.81 4.47
N ASP A 268 0.35 -10.63 3.87
CA ASP A 268 1.06 -10.19 2.66
C ASP A 268 2.13 -9.11 2.92
N MET A 269 2.39 -8.77 4.19
CA MET A 269 3.48 -7.87 4.60
C MET A 269 4.75 -8.61 5.03
N ILE A 270 4.75 -9.94 4.94
CA ILE A 270 5.93 -10.78 5.14
C ILE A 270 6.10 -11.59 3.86
N GLY A 271 6.91 -11.04 2.95
CA GLY A 271 7.61 -11.82 1.93
C GLY A 271 8.80 -12.53 2.54
#